data_AF-A0A4Y1ZHN3-F1
#
_entry.id   AF-A0A4Y1ZHN3-F1
#
_cell.length_a   1.000
_cell.length_b   1.000
_cell.length_c   1.000
_cell.angle_alpha   90.00
_cell.angle_beta   90.00
_cell.angle_gamma   90.00
#
_symmetry.space_group_name_H-M   'P 1'
#
loop_
_entity.id
_entity.type
_entity.pdbx_description
1 polymer ?
#
loop_
_entity_poly.entity_id
_entity_poly.type
_entity_poly.pdbx_seq_one_letter_code
_entity_poly.pdbx_strand_id
1 'polypeptide(L)'
;MVKRKVIGILQVAATFVGTVVGAGFASGREIIQFFTQYHAFGTIGAVFSGLVMTWIGTKMMIYAKRMNAYSFNELLIRMFGEQVGSIIQALLFLSHLV
;
A
#
# COMPACT_ATOMS: atom_id res chain seq x y z
N MET A 1 21.79 21.64 -1.08
CA MET A 1 21.36 20.39 -0.39
C MET A 1 19.85 20.17 -0.33
N VAL A 2 19.01 21.19 -0.11
CA VAL A 2 17.54 21.03 0.03
C VAL A 2 16.85 20.44 -1.21
N LYS A 3 17.21 20.88 -2.43
CA LYS A 3 16.62 20.38 -3.69
C LYS A 3 16.70 18.85 -3.85
N ARG A 4 17.82 18.24 -3.42
CA ARG A 4 18.04 16.78 -3.56
C ARG A 4 17.16 15.96 -2.61
N LYS A 5 16.83 16.49 -1.43
CA LYS A 5 15.90 15.84 -0.48
C LYS A 5 14.46 15.87 -1.00
N VAL A 6 14.02 17.00 -1.56
CA VAL A 6 12.66 17.13 -2.10
C VAL A 6 12.41 16.16 -3.26
N ILE A 7 13.38 16.04 -4.17
CA ILE A 7 13.31 15.07 -5.28
C ILE A 7 13.15 13.64 -4.75
N GLY A 8 13.91 13.25 -3.72
CA GLY A 8 13.79 11.92 -3.12
C GLY A 8 12.42 11.67 -2.47
N ILE A 9 11.84 12.67 -1.80
CA ILE A 9 10.49 12.55 -1.22
C ILE A 9 9.45 12.36 -2.33
N LEU A 10 9.53 13.15 -3.40
CA LEU A 10 8.62 13.05 -4.54
C LEU A 10 8.75 11.70 -5.25
N GLN A 11 9.96 11.16 -5.38
CA GLN A 11 10.19 9.83 -5.96
C GLN A 11 9.49 8.74 -5.15
N VAL A 12 9.70 8.70 -3.83
CA VAL A 12 9.04 7.71 -2.97
C VAL A 12 7.52 7.84 -3.03
N ALA A 13 7.01 9.08 -2.97
CA ALA A 13 5.58 9.35 -3.06
C ALA A 13 5.00 8.89 -4.42
N ALA A 14 5.68 9.19 -5.53
CA ALA A 14 5.25 8.80 -6.87
C ALA A 14 5.27 7.27 -7.05
N THR A 15 6.29 6.57 -6.54
CA THR A 15 6.34 5.10 -6.57
C THR A 15 5.21 4.50 -5.74
N PHE A 16 4.93 5.04 -4.55
CA PHE A 16 3.83 4.56 -3.71
C PHE A 16 2.47 4.77 -4.39
N VAL A 17 2.20 5.97 -4.90
CA VAL A 17 0.94 6.26 -5.61
C VAL A 17 0.82 5.39 -6.87
N GLY A 18 1.87 5.27 -7.68
CA GLY A 18 1.83 4.49 -8.91
C GLY A 18 1.60 3.00 -8.70
N THR A 19 2.17 2.42 -7.64
CA THR A 19 1.97 1.00 -7.30
C THR A 19 0.58 0.72 -6.73
N VAL A 20 0.02 1.67 -5.97
CA VAL A 20 -1.32 1.54 -5.38
C VAL A 20 -2.45 1.78 -6.38
N VAL A 21 -2.33 2.82 -7.21
CA VAL A 21 -3.41 3.25 -8.13
C VAL A 21 -3.65 2.20 -9.23
N GLY A 22 -2.59 1.58 -9.74
CA GLY A 22 -2.69 0.43 -10.65
C GLY A 22 -3.58 0.62 -11.89
N ALA A 23 -4.02 -0.50 -12.47
CA ALA A 23 -4.87 -0.51 -13.67
C ALA A 23 -6.36 -0.23 -13.38
N GLY A 24 -6.79 -0.44 -12.14
CA GLY A 24 -8.19 -0.24 -11.69
C GLY A 24 -8.63 1.22 -11.85
N PHE A 25 -7.86 2.15 -11.30
CA PHE A 25 -8.10 3.59 -11.44
C PHE A 25 -8.01 4.04 -12.90
N ALA A 26 -7.03 3.53 -13.66
CA ALA A 26 -6.84 3.86 -15.07
C ALA A 26 -8.02 3.42 -15.96
N SER A 27 -8.68 2.32 -15.61
CA SER A 27 -9.88 1.82 -16.31
C SER A 27 -11.15 2.64 -16.04
N GLY A 28 -11.12 3.53 -15.04
CA GLY A 28 -12.27 4.34 -14.63
C GLY A 28 -13.37 3.58 -13.87
N ARG A 29 -13.25 2.26 -13.68
CA ARG A 29 -14.24 1.45 -12.93
C ARG A 29 -14.44 1.92 -11.51
N GLU A 30 -13.34 2.24 -10.84
CA GLU A 30 -13.35 2.71 -9.45
C GLU A 30 -14.08 4.05 -9.32
N ILE A 31 -13.93 4.94 -10.30
CA ILE A 31 -14.63 6.23 -10.31
C ILE A 31 -16.14 6.03 -10.42
N ILE A 32 -16.58 5.14 -11.33
CA ILE A 32 -18.01 4.83 -11.52
C ILE A 32 -18.59 4.19 -10.25
N GLN A 33 -17.86 3.26 -9.63
CA GLN A 33 -18.34 2.54 -8.45
C GLN A 33 -18.42 3.48 -7.24
N PHE A 34 -17.35 4.20 -6.92
CA PHE A 34 -17.31 5.04 -5.73
C PHE A 34 -18.16 6.31 -5.85
N PHE A 35 -18.15 6.99 -7.00
CA PHE A 35 -18.77 8.31 -7.11
C PHE A 35 -20.15 8.29 -7.77
N THR A 36 -20.41 7.34 -8.68
CA THR A 36 -21.69 7.28 -9.42
C THR A 36 -22.68 6.31 -8.81
N GLN A 37 -22.26 5.13 -8.34
CA GLN A 37 -23.18 4.14 -7.75
C GLN A 37 -23.45 4.40 -6.27
N TYR A 38 -22.41 4.70 -5.50
CA TYR A 38 -22.52 4.87 -4.04
C TYR A 38 -22.60 6.34 -3.59
N HIS A 39 -22.55 7.29 -4.52
CA HIS A 39 -22.70 8.73 -4.28
C HIS A 39 -21.87 9.23 -3.07
N ALA A 40 -22.51 9.84 -2.06
CA ALA A 40 -21.86 10.38 -0.88
C ALA A 40 -21.14 9.31 -0.03
N PHE A 41 -21.72 8.10 0.08
CA PHE A 41 -21.12 7.02 0.86
C PHE A 41 -19.82 6.51 0.24
N GLY A 42 -19.74 6.46 -1.09
CA GLY A 42 -18.50 6.07 -1.75
C GLY A 42 -17.41 7.13 -1.61
N THR A 43 -17.76 8.41 -1.57
CA THR A 43 -16.79 9.48 -1.26
C THR A 43 -16.25 9.37 0.17
N ILE A 44 -17.12 9.17 1.16
CA ILE A 44 -16.72 8.97 2.56
C ILE A 44 -15.84 7.72 2.69
N GLY A 45 -16.22 6.61 2.04
CA GLY A 45 -15.46 5.38 2.02
C GLY A 45 -14.08 5.53 1.37
N ALA A 46 -13.97 6.30 0.29
CA ALA A 46 -12.71 6.60 -0.38
C ALA A 46 -11.78 7.43 0.52
N VAL A 47 -12.30 8.48 1.18
CA VAL A 47 -11.54 9.31 2.12
C VAL A 47 -11.07 8.47 3.31
N PHE A 48 -11.97 7.68 3.91
CA PHE A 48 -11.64 6.81 5.03
C PHE A 48 -10.57 5.78 4.65
N SER A 49 -10.74 5.10 3.53
CA SER A 49 -9.76 4.15 3.00
C SER A 49 -8.41 4.82 2.74
N GLY A 50 -8.40 6.03 2.17
CA GLY A 50 -7.18 6.80 1.95
C GLY A 50 -6.44 7.15 3.23
N LEU A 51 -7.16 7.50 4.30
CA LEU A 51 -6.58 7.77 5.62
C LEU A 51 -5.97 6.49 6.23
N VAL A 52 -6.72 5.39 6.21
CA VAL A 52 -6.24 4.09 6.70
C VAL A 52 -5.02 3.62 5.90
N MET A 53 -5.07 3.71 4.57
CA MET A 53 -3.98 3.37 3.66
C MET A 53 -2.73 4.19 3.98
N THR A 54 -2.89 5.50 4.15
CA THR A 54 -1.78 6.40 4.49
C THR A 54 -1.16 6.02 5.83
N TRP A 55 -1.99 5.70 6.83
CA TRP A 55 -1.52 5.30 8.16
C TRP A 55 -0.77 3.97 8.13
N ILE A 56 -1.36 2.93 7.52
CA ILE A 56 -0.75 1.59 7.41
C ILE A 56 0.53 1.67 6.56
N GLY A 57 0.46 2.27 5.38
CA GLY A 57 1.60 2.38 4.46
C GLY A 57 2.78 3.11 5.09
N THR A 58 2.53 4.21 5.82
CA THR A 58 3.57 4.94 6.54
C THR A 58 4.21 4.08 7.63
N LYS A 59 3.40 3.39 8.45
CA LYS A 59 3.94 2.49 9.49
C LYS A 59 4.79 1.39 8.88
N MET A 60 4.31 0.78 7.79
CA MET A 60 5.00 -0.30 7.11
C MET A 60 6.36 0.16 6.54
N MET A 61 6.40 1.31 5.87
CA MET A 61 7.65 1.89 5.37
C MET A 61 8.65 2.23 6.50
N ILE A 62 8.16 2.74 7.62
CA ILE A 62 9.01 3.03 8.79
C ILE A 62 9.57 1.74 9.39
N TYR A 63 8.75 0.69 9.54
CA TYR A 63 9.21 -0.59 10.08
C TYR A 63 10.20 -1.28 9.15
N ALA A 64 9.91 -1.32 7.83
CA ALA A 64 10.82 -1.84 6.82
C ALA A 64 12.19 -1.15 6.89
N LYS A 65 12.19 0.19 6.99
CA LYS A 65 13.42 0.98 7.15
C LYS A 65 14.16 0.68 8.46
N ARG A 66 13.45 0.60 9.60
CA ARG A 66 14.06 0.33 10.91
C ARG A 66 14.68 -1.06 10.98
N MET A 67 14.05 -2.05 10.37
CA MET A 67 14.52 -3.42 10.34
C MET A 67 15.56 -3.65 9.24
N ASN A 68 15.78 -2.70 8.32
CA ASN A 68 16.55 -2.92 7.09
C ASN A 68 16.03 -4.17 6.33
N ALA A 69 14.71 -4.34 6.27
CA ALA A 69 14.12 -5.47 5.55
C ALA A 69 14.23 -5.21 4.04
N TYR A 70 14.85 -6.14 3.33
CA TYR A 70 15.03 -6.05 1.87
C TYR A 70 13.88 -6.74 1.10
N SER A 71 13.12 -7.60 1.78
CA SER A 71 11.97 -8.29 1.20
C SER A 71 10.73 -8.18 2.08
N PHE A 72 9.57 -8.29 1.45
CA PHE A 72 8.30 -8.33 2.18
C PHE A 72 8.21 -9.56 3.11
N ASN A 73 8.81 -10.68 2.70
CA ASN A 73 8.93 -11.87 3.54
C ASN A 73 9.65 -11.56 4.85
N GLU A 74 10.83 -10.95 4.74
CA GLU A 74 11.67 -10.61 5.88
C GLU A 74 10.97 -9.62 6.82
N LEU A 75 10.20 -8.68 6.25
CA LEU A 75 9.37 -7.77 7.03
C LEU A 75 8.29 -8.52 7.81
N LEU A 76 7.57 -9.46 7.18
CA LEU A 76 6.52 -10.25 7.83
C LEU A 76 7.07 -11.13 8.95
N ILE A 77 8.14 -11.89 8.69
CA ILE A 77 8.77 -12.77 9.67
C ILE A 77 9.27 -11.95 10.87
N ARG A 78 9.86 -10.78 10.65
CA ARG A 78 10.34 -9.92 11.74
C ARG A 78 9.22 -9.21 12.51
N MET A 79 8.08 -8.95 11.88
CA MET A 79 6.93 -8.30 12.53
C MET A 79 6.06 -9.29 13.31
N PHE A 80 5.84 -10.50 12.78
CA PHE A 80 4.87 -11.45 13.30
C PHE A 80 5.48 -12.79 13.77
N GLY A 81 6.78 -13.00 13.58
CA GLY A 81 7.47 -14.26 13.86
C GLY A 81 7.42 -15.25 12.68
N GLU A 82 8.21 -16.31 12.76
CA GLU A 82 8.35 -17.30 11.67
C GLU A 82 7.02 -17.99 11.31
N GLN A 83 6.23 -18.38 12.32
CA GLN A 83 4.99 -19.12 12.10
C GLN A 83 3.94 -18.28 11.36
N VAL A 84 3.60 -17.10 11.90
CA VAL A 84 2.58 -16.24 11.31
C VAL A 84 3.07 -15.60 10.00
N GLY A 85 4.35 -15.21 9.93
CA GLY A 85 4.94 -14.67 8.70
C GLY A 85 4.90 -15.67 7.54
N SER A 86 5.23 -16.94 7.81
CA SER A 86 5.18 -18.01 6.80
C SER A 86 3.75 -18.28 6.31
N ILE A 87 2.76 -18.28 7.21
CA ILE A 87 1.34 -18.44 6.82
C ILE A 87 0.88 -17.29 5.92
N ILE A 88 1.15 -16.04 6.30
CA ILE A 88 0.77 -14.87 5.49
C ILE A 88 1.45 -14.94 4.12
N GLN A 89 2.72 -15.34 4.07
CA GLN A 89 3.42 -15.52 2.81
C GLN A 89 2.81 -16.62 1.94
N ALA A 90 2.43 -17.77 2.52
CA ALA A 90 1.76 -18.84 1.79
C ALA A 90 0.43 -18.38 1.21
N LEU A 91 -0.36 -17.60 1.97
CA LEU A 91 -1.62 -17.01 1.49
C LEU A 91 -1.41 -16.03 0.34
N LEU A 92 -0.40 -15.17 0.43
CA LEU A 92 -0.06 -14.22 -0.64
C LEU A 92 0.39 -14.95 -1.91
N PHE A 93 1.22 -15.97 -1.77
CA PHE A 93 1.64 -16.80 -2.91
C PHE A 93 0.44 -17.48 -3.58
N LEU A 94 -0.50 -18.03 -2.79
CA LEU A 94 -1.72 -18.64 -3.30
C LEU A 94 -2.61 -17.63 -4.03
N SER A 95 -2.75 -16.40 -3.53
CA SER A 95 -3.58 -15.36 -4.15
C SER A 95 -3.12 -14.91 -5.54
N HIS A 96 -1.85 -15.13 -5.89
CA HIS A 96 -1.30 -14.84 -7.21
C HIS A 96 -1.32 -16.05 -8.16
N LEU A 97 -1.58 -17.25 -7.64
CA LEU A 97 -1.67 -18.50 -8.39
C LEU A 97 -3.08 -18.79 -8.92
N VAL A 98 -4.10 -18.14 -8.36
CA VAL A 98 -5.52 -18.24 -8.76
C VAL A 98 -5.91 -16.99 -9.54
#